data_AF-A0A443QDM9-F1
#
_entry.id   AF-A0A443QDM9-F1
#
_cell.length_a   1.000
_cell.length_b   1.000
_cell.length_c   1.000
_cell.angle_alpha   90.00
_cell.angle_beta   90.00
_cell.angle_gamma   90.00
#
_symmetry.space_group_name_H-M   'P 1'
#
loop_
_entity.id
_entity.type
_entity.pdbx_description
1 polymer ?
#
loop_
_entity_poly.entity_id
_entity_poly.type
_entity_poly.pdbx_seq_one_letter_code
_entity_poly.pdbx_strand_id
1 'polypeptide(L)'
;MSIETNTHVDPNNKFKKFIDTFLDLSSWRFIATLLLPVKLQRIFGIQFTPDHVIEYIKNTTKFVLNERKSKRLPVKDFAQLLLDAEDENVYSKEESDGKQFFEENLSKMENEEMYKDTHSKHKKLTFDEIAAQIIILLAGGYHTLAAPLEFCFYALALNPDAQEKLYQE
;
A
#
# COMPACT_ATOMS: atom_id res chain seq x y z
N MET A 1 -3.59 -21.09 -1.14
CA MET A 1 -4.12 -20.81 -2.48
C MET A 1 -3.64 -19.41 -2.81
N SER A 2 -2.53 -19.28 -3.55
CA SER A 2 -1.98 -17.97 -3.90
C SER A 2 -2.99 -17.22 -4.78
N ILE A 3 -3.00 -15.89 -4.69
CA ILE A 3 -3.74 -15.07 -5.64
C ILE A 3 -3.17 -15.39 -7.03
N GLU A 4 -4.00 -15.90 -7.93
CA GLU A 4 -3.58 -16.20 -9.30
C GLU A 4 -3.30 -14.90 -10.05
N THR A 5 -2.04 -14.47 -10.03
CA THR A 5 -1.57 -13.25 -10.70
C THR A 5 -1.05 -13.52 -12.11
N ASN A 6 -1.19 -14.74 -12.62
CA ASN A 6 -0.64 -15.10 -13.93
C ASN A 6 -1.50 -14.51 -15.07
N THR A 7 -1.12 -13.31 -15.50
CA THR A 7 -1.73 -12.56 -16.62
C THR A 7 -1.36 -13.11 -18.00
N HIS A 8 -0.35 -13.97 -18.12
CA HIS A 8 0.05 -14.55 -19.40
C HIS A 8 -0.92 -15.64 -19.88
N VAL A 9 -1.55 -16.37 -18.94
CA VAL A 9 -2.54 -17.41 -19.25
C VAL A 9 -3.95 -16.84 -19.38
N ASP A 10 -4.25 -15.75 -18.65
CA ASP A 10 -5.52 -15.02 -18.74
C ASP A 10 -5.30 -13.52 -19.05
N PRO A 11 -5.37 -13.12 -20.33
CA PRO A 11 -5.28 -11.71 -20.75
C PRO A 11 -6.36 -10.81 -20.12
N ASN A 12 -7.42 -11.40 -19.57
CA ASN A 12 -8.54 -10.72 -18.92
C ASN A 12 -8.50 -10.80 -17.39
N ASN A 13 -7.33 -11.10 -16.80
CA ASN A 13 -7.15 -11.18 -15.35
C ASN A 13 -7.69 -9.93 -14.64
N LYS A 14 -8.42 -10.16 -13.55
CA LYS A 14 -9.02 -9.12 -12.70
C LYS A 14 -7.99 -8.11 -12.19
N PHE A 15 -6.75 -8.53 -11.95
CA PHE A 15 -5.66 -7.67 -11.49
C PHE A 15 -5.20 -6.68 -12.57
N LYS A 16 -5.05 -7.12 -13.82
CA LYS A 16 -4.64 -6.22 -14.92
C LYS A 16 -5.73 -5.20 -15.22
N LYS A 17 -6.99 -5.65 -15.33
CA LYS A 17 -8.15 -4.75 -15.49
C LYS A 17 -8.24 -3.72 -14.37
N PHE A 18 -7.95 -4.14 -13.13
CA PHE A 18 -7.87 -3.25 -11.98
C PHE A 18 -6.83 -2.15 -12.19
N ILE A 19 -5.58 -2.52 -12.48
CA ILE A 19 -4.49 -1.54 -12.60
C ILE A 19 -4.74 -0.61 -13.79
N ASP A 20 -5.15 -1.15 -14.94
CA ASP A 20 -5.50 -0.36 -16.12
C ASP A 20 -6.63 0.64 -15.79
N THR A 21 -7.62 0.24 -15.00
CA THR A 21 -8.74 1.12 -14.60
C THR A 21 -8.31 2.17 -13.56
N PHE A 22 -7.44 1.81 -12.62
CA PHE A 22 -6.98 2.71 -11.57
C PHE A 22 -5.97 3.75 -12.10
N LEU A 23 -5.15 3.37 -13.06
CA LEU A 23 -4.13 4.22 -13.69
C LEU A 23 -4.61 4.93 -14.96
N ASP A 24 -5.88 4.78 -15.36
CA ASP A 24 -6.43 5.54 -16.47
C ASP A 24 -6.64 7.01 -16.09
N LEU A 25 -5.53 7.75 -16.07
CA LEU A 25 -5.49 9.20 -15.83
C LEU A 25 -6.12 9.99 -16.99
N SER A 26 -6.40 9.34 -18.13
CA SER A 26 -7.07 9.94 -19.29
C SER A 26 -8.60 9.85 -19.22
N SER A 27 -9.16 9.11 -18.25
CA SER A 27 -10.60 8.97 -18.08
C SER A 27 -11.26 10.31 -17.71
N TRP A 28 -12.44 10.59 -18.27
CA TRP A 28 -13.25 11.76 -17.90
C TRP A 28 -13.53 11.83 -16.39
N ARG A 29 -13.52 10.68 -15.70
CA ARG A 29 -13.62 10.55 -14.25
C ARG A 29 -12.44 11.18 -13.51
N PHE A 30 -11.22 11.07 -14.04
CA PHE A 30 -10.04 11.75 -13.48
C PHE A 30 -10.20 13.27 -13.56
N ILE A 31 -10.59 13.76 -14.73
CA ILE A 31 -10.84 15.20 -14.96
C ILE A 31 -11.98 15.70 -14.07
N ALA A 32 -13.08 14.94 -13.97
CA ALA A 32 -14.21 15.27 -13.11
C ALA A 32 -13.83 15.25 -11.62
N THR A 33 -13.01 14.30 -11.16
CA THR A 33 -12.55 14.25 -9.77
C THR A 33 -11.50 15.32 -9.44
N LEU A 34 -10.70 15.77 -10.42
CA LEU A 34 -9.74 16.86 -10.23
C LEU A 34 -10.42 18.23 -10.21
N LEU A 35 -11.41 18.46 -11.08
CA LEU A 35 -12.06 19.77 -11.26
C LEU A 35 -13.31 19.99 -10.40
N LEU A 36 -14.07 18.93 -10.05
CA LEU A 36 -15.29 19.10 -9.25
C LEU A 36 -14.98 19.25 -7.76
N PRO A 37 -15.65 20.15 -7.03
CA PRO A 37 -15.52 20.24 -5.57
C PRO A 37 -15.98 18.94 -4.90
N VAL A 38 -15.30 18.52 -3.81
CA VAL A 38 -15.60 17.30 -3.02
C VAL A 38 -17.09 17.20 -2.62
N LYS A 39 -17.76 18.34 -2.40
CA LYS A 39 -19.20 18.39 -2.09
C LYS A 39 -20.07 17.90 -3.26
N LEU A 40 -19.75 18.29 -4.49
CA LEU A 40 -20.46 17.84 -5.69
C LEU A 40 -20.16 16.36 -5.98
N GLN A 41 -18.92 15.93 -5.80
CA GLN A 41 -18.54 14.52 -6.00
C GLN A 41 -19.34 13.59 -5.08
N ARG A 42 -19.52 13.99 -3.81
CA ARG A 42 -20.36 13.26 -2.85
C ARG A 42 -21.84 13.22 -3.23
N ILE A 43 -22.38 14.30 -3.80
CA ILE A 43 -23.79 14.39 -4.22
C ILE A 43 -24.04 13.53 -5.46
N PHE A 44 -23.15 13.60 -6.46
CA PHE A 44 -23.28 12.84 -7.71
C PHE A 44 -22.73 11.41 -7.61
N GLY A 45 -22.24 10.99 -6.45
CA GLY A 45 -21.66 9.65 -6.25
C GLY A 45 -20.46 9.36 -7.14
N ILE A 46 -19.76 10.39 -7.61
CA ILE A 46 -18.61 10.24 -8.50
C ILE A 46 -17.41 9.84 -7.64
N GLN A 47 -17.01 8.58 -7.76
CA GLN A 47 -15.80 8.06 -7.13
C GLN A 47 -14.67 7.96 -8.17
N PHE A 48 -13.44 8.17 -7.71
CA PHE A 48 -12.22 7.99 -8.51
C PHE A 48 -12.10 6.54 -8.99
N THR A 49 -12.39 5.59 -8.10
CA THR A 49 -12.27 4.15 -8.35
C THR A 49 -13.66 3.51 -8.35
N PRO A 50 -13.98 2.60 -9.30
CA PRO A 50 -15.23 1.86 -9.29
C PRO A 50 -15.39 0.94 -8.06
N ASP A 51 -16.62 0.72 -7.60
CA ASP A 51 -16.89 -0.07 -6.38
C ASP A 51 -16.37 -1.52 -6.46
N HIS A 52 -16.52 -2.18 -7.62
CA HIS A 52 -16.05 -3.56 -7.83
C HIS A 52 -14.53 -3.70 -7.69
N VAL A 53 -13.79 -2.63 -7.99
CA VAL A 53 -12.33 -2.58 -7.82
C VAL A 53 -12.00 -2.47 -6.33
N ILE A 54 -12.67 -1.56 -5.62
CA ILE A 54 -12.49 -1.37 -4.17
C ILE A 54 -12.77 -2.67 -3.42
N GLU A 55 -13.86 -3.36 -3.78
CA GLU A 55 -14.22 -4.65 -3.17
C GLU A 55 -13.15 -5.72 -3.42
N TYR A 56 -12.64 -5.82 -4.65
CA TYR A 56 -11.56 -6.76 -4.98
C TYR A 56 -10.31 -6.52 -4.12
N ILE A 57 -9.91 -5.26 -3.92
CA ILE A 57 -8.75 -4.92 -3.09
C ILE A 57 -9.03 -5.25 -1.63
N LYS A 58 -10.18 -4.86 -1.10
CA LYS A 58 -10.51 -5.14 0.30
C LYS A 58 -10.49 -6.64 0.56
N ASN A 59 -11.07 -7.44 -0.33
CA ASN A 59 -11.05 -8.89 -0.22
C ASN A 59 -9.64 -9.48 -0.31
N THR A 60 -8.84 -8.99 -1.26
CA THR A 60 -7.44 -9.39 -1.45
C THR A 60 -6.57 -9.04 -0.24
N THR A 61 -6.66 -7.81 0.24
CA THR A 61 -5.94 -7.30 1.41
C THR A 61 -6.32 -8.13 2.64
N LYS A 62 -7.62 -8.34 2.85
CA LYS A 62 -8.13 -9.16 3.96
C LYS A 62 -7.56 -10.58 3.90
N PHE A 63 -7.54 -11.19 2.71
CA PHE A 63 -6.96 -12.52 2.52
C PHE A 63 -5.46 -12.55 2.88
N VAL A 64 -4.67 -11.62 2.34
CA VAL A 64 -3.22 -11.54 2.59
C VAL A 64 -2.91 -11.31 4.06
N LEU A 65 -3.61 -10.37 4.71
CA LEU A 65 -3.43 -10.07 6.12
C LEU A 65 -3.83 -11.27 7.00
N ASN A 66 -4.93 -11.96 6.69
CA ASN A 66 -5.37 -13.14 7.43
C ASN A 66 -4.39 -14.31 7.30
N GLU A 67 -3.85 -14.56 6.11
CA GLU A 67 -2.81 -15.58 5.92
C GLU A 67 -1.57 -15.27 6.77
N ARG A 68 -1.16 -14.00 6.86
CA ARG A 68 -0.01 -13.56 7.66
C ARG A 68 -0.26 -13.62 9.16
N LYS A 69 -1.48 -13.27 9.62
CA LYS A 69 -1.86 -13.46 11.04
C LYS A 69 -1.85 -14.94 11.42
N SER A 70 -2.24 -15.83 10.50
CA SER A 70 -2.23 -17.28 10.69
C SER A 70 -0.82 -17.89 10.69
N LYS A 71 0.06 -17.43 9.80
CA LYS A 71 1.43 -17.90 9.66
C LYS A 71 2.34 -16.77 10.16
N ARG A 72 2.74 -16.81 11.44
CA ARG A 72 3.70 -15.86 12.04
C ARG A 72 5.06 -15.93 11.32
N LEU A 73 5.14 -15.39 10.12
CA LEU A 73 6.34 -15.31 9.32
C LEU A 73 7.14 -14.11 9.84
N PRO A 74 8.40 -14.29 10.26
CA PRO A 74 9.24 -13.21 10.79
C PRO A 74 9.79 -12.31 9.66
N VAL A 75 9.00 -12.05 8.63
CA VAL A 75 9.42 -11.26 7.46
C VAL A 75 9.02 -9.82 7.70
N LYS A 76 10.03 -8.96 7.90
CA LYS A 76 9.85 -7.51 8.04
C LYS A 76 9.67 -6.89 6.64
N ASP A 77 8.45 -6.87 6.14
CA ASP A 77 8.09 -6.27 4.85
C ASP A 77 7.01 -5.18 4.99
N PHE A 78 6.68 -4.51 3.89
CA PHE A 78 5.71 -3.41 3.87
C PHE A 78 4.33 -3.80 4.42
N ALA A 79 3.84 -5.00 4.11
CA ALA A 79 2.54 -5.43 4.60
C ALA A 79 2.58 -5.84 6.08
N GLN A 80 3.74 -6.26 6.61
CA GLN A 80 3.95 -6.38 8.05
C GLN A 80 3.95 -5.01 8.73
N LEU A 81 4.59 -4.00 8.15
CA LEU A 81 4.55 -2.62 8.68
C LEU A 81 3.11 -2.08 8.75
N LEU A 82 2.29 -2.37 7.74
CA LEU A 82 0.87 -1.99 7.73
C LEU A 82 0.04 -2.75 8.78
N LEU A 83 0.35 -4.02 9.02
CA LEU A 83 -0.25 -4.82 10.09
C LEU A 83 0.14 -4.28 11.48
N ASP A 84 1.41 -3.94 11.66
CA ASP A 84 1.91 -3.39 12.93
C ASP A 84 1.31 -2.00 13.18
N ALA A 85 1.04 -1.21 12.14
CA ALA A 85 0.33 0.07 12.23
C ALA A 85 -1.19 -0.07 12.50
N GLU A 86 -1.76 -1.27 12.32
CA GLU A 86 -3.13 -1.62 12.70
C GLU A 86 -3.23 -1.98 14.19
N ASP A 87 -2.19 -2.64 14.75
CA ASP A 87 -2.22 -3.28 16.07
C ASP A 87 -1.56 -2.43 17.18
N GLU A 88 -2.32 -2.16 18.24
CA GLU A 88 -1.94 -1.23 19.33
C GLU A 88 -0.92 -1.84 20.32
N ASN A 89 -0.77 -3.17 20.34
CA ASN A 89 0.05 -3.90 21.32
C ASN A 89 1.57 -3.88 21.06
N VAL A 90 2.01 -3.51 19.85
CA VAL A 90 3.42 -3.49 19.48
C VAL A 90 4.07 -2.18 19.95
N TYR A 91 3.39 -1.04 19.76
CA TYR A 91 3.89 0.28 20.17
C TYR A 91 3.81 0.55 21.67
N SER A 92 2.83 -0.03 22.37
CA SER A 92 2.65 0.16 23.81
C SER A 92 3.75 -0.50 24.66
N LYS A 93 4.53 -1.44 24.12
CA LYS A 93 5.68 -2.07 24.78
C LYS A 93 6.99 -1.28 24.67
N GLU A 94 7.23 -0.67 23.52
CA GLU A 94 8.45 0.14 23.29
C GLU A 94 8.34 1.50 24.00
N GLU A 95 7.13 2.06 24.09
CA GLU A 95 6.88 3.31 24.81
C GLU A 95 6.96 3.15 26.34
N SER A 96 6.64 1.98 26.91
CA SER A 96 6.76 1.76 28.36
C SER A 96 8.22 1.75 28.85
N ASP A 97 9.14 1.26 28.02
CA ASP A 97 10.58 1.19 28.34
C ASP A 97 11.24 2.57 28.19
N GLY A 98 10.84 3.33 27.16
CA GLY A 98 11.28 4.72 26.95
C GLY A 98 10.67 5.73 27.92
N LYS A 99 9.39 5.57 28.32
CA LYS A 99 8.72 6.43 29.31
C LYS A 99 9.27 6.23 30.72
N GLN A 100 9.56 5.00 31.14
CA GLN A 100 10.23 4.77 32.43
C GLN A 100 11.61 5.45 32.47
N PHE A 101 12.40 5.33 31.40
CA PHE A 101 13.70 6.00 31.30
C PHE A 101 13.58 7.53 31.31
N PHE A 102 12.56 8.11 30.66
CA PHE A 102 12.35 9.57 30.65
C PHE A 102 11.76 10.09 31.96
N GLU A 103 10.77 9.42 32.57
CA GLU A 103 10.18 9.81 33.87
C GLU A 103 11.16 9.67 35.04
N GLU A 104 12.04 8.66 35.04
CA GLU A 104 13.09 8.49 36.05
C GLU A 104 14.17 9.58 35.97
N ASN A 105 14.38 10.16 34.78
CA ASN A 105 15.29 11.29 34.58
C ASN A 105 14.61 12.66 34.77
N LEU A 106 13.31 12.79 34.49
CA LEU A 106 12.54 14.02 34.64
C LEU A 106 12.15 14.32 36.09
N SER A 107 11.91 13.29 36.90
CA SER A 107 11.64 13.42 38.35
C SER A 107 12.84 13.96 39.16
N LYS A 108 14.02 14.11 38.54
CA LYS A 108 15.21 14.72 39.14
C LYS A 108 15.38 16.22 38.80
N MET A 109 14.51 16.80 37.98
CA MET A 109 14.53 18.23 37.65
C MET A 109 13.14 18.84 37.85
N GLU A 110 12.85 19.29 39.07
CA GLU A 110 11.75 20.21 39.32
C GLU A 110 12.07 21.58 38.70
N ASN A 111 11.26 22.00 37.73
CA ASN A 111 10.69 23.34 37.66
C ASN A 111 9.54 23.34 36.64
N GLU A 112 8.37 23.79 37.11
CA GLU A 112 7.16 23.99 36.32
C GLU A 112 7.41 25.07 35.26
N GLU A 113 7.08 24.77 34.00
CA GLU A 113 6.24 25.63 33.14
C GLU A 113 6.02 24.98 31.76
N MET A 114 4.73 24.83 31.42
CA MET A 114 4.17 24.85 30.06
C MET A 114 4.78 23.94 28.98
N TYR A 115 4.37 22.67 28.95
CA TYR A 115 4.29 21.88 27.70
C TYR A 115 2.84 21.48 27.44
N LYS A 116 2.10 22.37 26.76
CA LYS A 116 0.81 22.00 26.16
C LYS A 116 1.09 21.08 24.98
N ASP A 117 0.84 19.80 25.22
CA ASP A 117 0.18 18.87 24.31
C ASP A 117 0.55 19.00 22.82
N THR A 118 1.66 18.38 22.45
CA THR A 118 1.86 17.88 21.08
C THR A 118 2.23 16.40 21.18
N HIS A 119 1.48 15.64 21.96
CA HIS A 119 1.48 14.20 21.77
C HIS A 119 0.76 13.94 20.44
N SER A 120 1.56 13.75 19.39
CA SER A 120 1.12 13.09 18.18
C SER A 120 0.56 11.73 18.59
N LYS A 121 -0.74 11.67 18.91
CA LYS A 121 -1.48 10.42 19.01
C LYS A 121 -1.30 9.75 17.67
N HIS A 122 -0.42 8.75 17.60
CA HIS A 122 -0.21 7.95 16.40
C HIS A 122 -1.59 7.43 15.97
N LYS A 123 -2.14 8.03 14.91
CA LYS A 123 -3.47 7.70 14.39
C LYS A 123 -3.36 6.29 13.82
N LYS A 124 -4.12 5.35 14.38
CA LYS A 124 -4.26 3.99 13.85
C LYS A 124 -4.66 4.05 12.37
N LEU A 125 -4.01 3.25 11.54
CA LEU A 125 -4.51 3.02 10.18
C LEU A 125 -5.72 2.10 10.26
N THR A 126 -6.84 2.55 9.71
CA THR A 126 -8.02 1.72 9.49
C THR A 126 -7.73 0.68 8.40
N PHE A 127 -8.46 -0.43 8.40
CA PHE A 127 -8.35 -1.44 7.34
C PHE A 127 -8.51 -0.84 5.92
N ASP A 128 -9.41 0.14 5.78
CA ASP A 128 -9.64 0.83 4.52
C ASP A 128 -8.42 1.68 4.10
N GLU A 129 -7.74 2.32 5.07
CA GLU A 129 -6.48 3.03 4.80
C GLU A 129 -5.35 2.06 4.44
N ILE A 130 -5.26 0.89 5.10
CA ILE A 130 -4.30 -0.17 4.76
C ILE A 130 -4.51 -0.68 3.33
N ALA A 131 -5.76 -1.00 2.96
CA ALA A 131 -6.12 -1.41 1.62
C ALA A 131 -5.77 -0.33 0.59
N ALA A 132 -6.03 0.95 0.90
CA ALA A 132 -5.66 2.07 0.04
C ALA A 132 -4.14 2.18 -0.17
N GLN A 133 -3.33 2.03 0.89
CA GLN A 133 -1.87 2.08 0.77
C GLN A 133 -1.31 0.94 -0.09
N ILE A 134 -1.86 -0.28 0.05
CA ILE A 134 -1.46 -1.43 -0.76
C ILE A 134 -1.78 -1.20 -2.24
N ILE A 135 -2.93 -0.60 -2.56
CA ILE A 135 -3.29 -0.24 -3.94
C ILE A 135 -2.27 0.72 -4.55
N ILE A 136 -1.97 1.81 -3.83
CA ILE A 136 -1.06 2.85 -4.34
C ILE A 136 0.31 2.25 -4.63
N LEU A 137 0.81 1.39 -3.74
CA LEU A 137 2.07 0.68 -3.94
C LEU A 137 2.03 -0.22 -5.19
N LEU A 138 0.99 -1.05 -5.34
CA LEU A 138 0.86 -1.98 -6.46
C LEU A 138 0.71 -1.25 -7.80
N ALA A 139 -0.13 -0.23 -7.84
CA ALA A 139 -0.35 0.57 -9.04
C ALA A 139 0.91 1.33 -9.45
N GLY A 140 1.58 1.99 -8.50
CA GLY A 140 2.83 2.69 -8.73
C GLY A 140 3.95 1.75 -9.21
N GLY A 141 4.06 0.57 -8.60
CA GLY A 141 5.07 -0.43 -8.97
C GLY A 141 4.82 -1.07 -10.34
N TYR A 142 3.56 -1.30 -10.72
CA TYR A 142 3.24 -1.96 -11.99
C TYR A 142 3.67 -1.13 -13.20
N HIS A 143 3.28 0.14 -13.26
CA HIS A 143 3.60 0.96 -14.43
C HIS A 143 5.09 1.33 -14.51
N THR A 144 5.76 1.50 -13.37
CA THR A 144 7.17 1.90 -13.34
C THR A 144 8.16 0.75 -13.52
N LEU A 145 7.75 -0.49 -13.21
CA LEU A 145 8.63 -1.66 -13.30
C LEU A 145 8.12 -2.70 -14.28
N ALA A 146 6.87 -3.16 -14.15
CA ALA A 146 6.37 -4.27 -14.95
C ALA A 146 6.31 -3.92 -16.45
N ALA A 147 5.79 -2.75 -16.80
CA ALA A 147 5.68 -2.32 -18.20
C ALA A 147 7.05 -2.08 -18.88
N PRO A 148 8.03 -1.39 -18.25
CA PRO A 148 9.37 -1.29 -18.81
C PRO A 148 10.09 -2.64 -18.90
N LEU A 149 9.94 -3.52 -17.90
CA LEU A 149 10.52 -4.86 -17.95
C LEU A 149 9.94 -5.70 -19.08
N GLU A 150 8.63 -5.62 -19.33
CA GLU A 150 7.98 -6.28 -20.46
C GLU A 150 8.60 -5.82 -21.78
N PHE A 151 8.82 -4.51 -21.95
CA PHE A 151 9.52 -3.97 -23.10
C PHE A 151 10.98 -4.45 -23.19
N CYS A 152 11.71 -4.47 -22.07
CA CYS A 152 13.08 -4.98 -22.03
C CYS A 152 13.15 -6.45 -22.45
N PHE A 153 12.27 -7.30 -21.92
CA PHE A 153 12.20 -8.71 -22.29
C PHE A 153 11.80 -8.90 -23.75
N TYR A 154 10.88 -8.10 -24.25
CA TYR A 154 10.52 -8.09 -25.66
C TYR A 154 11.72 -7.73 -26.56
N ALA A 155 12.47 -6.67 -26.20
CA ALA A 155 13.66 -6.26 -26.93
C ALA A 155 14.76 -7.33 -26.89
N LEU A 156 14.96 -8.00 -25.75
CA LEU A 156 15.90 -9.12 -25.62
C LEU A 156 15.49 -10.31 -26.48
N ALA A 157 14.20 -10.67 -26.50
CA ALA A 157 13.69 -11.77 -27.34
C ALA A 157 13.88 -11.52 -28.85
N LEU A 158 13.90 -10.25 -29.27
CA LEU A 158 14.18 -9.86 -30.66
C LEU A 158 15.68 -9.77 -30.99
N ASN A 159 16.56 -9.77 -29.99
CA ASN A 159 18.01 -9.61 -30.16
C ASN A 159 18.77 -10.77 -29.48
N PRO A 160 18.84 -11.96 -30.12
CA PRO A 160 19.46 -13.16 -29.55
C PRO A 160 20.91 -12.95 -29.13
N ASP A 161 21.69 -12.16 -29.89
CA ASP A 161 23.10 -11.87 -29.57
C ASP A 161 23.24 -11.08 -28.26
N ALA A 162 22.33 -10.13 -28.01
CA ALA A 162 22.29 -9.36 -26.77
C ALA A 162 21.79 -10.22 -25.60
N GLN A 163 20.84 -11.11 -25.84
CA GLN A 163 20.34 -12.06 -24.85
C GLN A 163 21.42 -13.05 -24.42
N GLU A 164 22.17 -13.62 -25.37
CA GLU A 164 23.26 -14.55 -25.10
C GLU A 164 24.39 -13.86 -24.33
N LYS A 165 24.72 -12.61 -24.71
CA LYS A 165 25.71 -11.82 -23.97
C LYS A 165 25.29 -11.56 -22.53
N LEU A 166 24.03 -11.16 -22.29
CA LEU A 166 23.49 -10.96 -20.95
C LEU A 166 23.47 -12.25 -20.12
N TYR A 167 23.26 -13.41 -20.75
CA TYR A 167 23.29 -14.71 -20.07
C TYR A 167 24.71 -15.10 -19.62
N GLN A 168 25.73 -14.62 -20.32
CA GLN A 168 27.15 -14.88 -20.02
C GLN A 168 27.78 -13.89 -19.03
N GLU A 169 27.10 -12.79 -18.69
CA GLU A 169 27.50 -11.82 -17.64
C GLU A 169 27.14 -12.32 -16.23
#